data_AF-A0A7R9V5K0-F1
#
_entry.id   AF-A0A7R9V5K0-F1
#
_cell.length_a   1.000
_cell.length_b   1.000
_cell.length_c   1.000
_cell.angle_alpha   90.00
_cell.angle_beta   90.00
_cell.angle_gamma   90.00
#
_symmetry.space_group_name_H-M   'P 1'
#
loop_
_entity.id
_entity.type
_entity.pdbx_description
1 polymer ?
#
loop_
_entity_poly.entity_id
_entity_poly.type
_entity_poly.pdbx_seq_one_letter_code
_entity_poly.pdbx_strand_id
1 'polypeptide(L)'
;AVQYTDEHRAALSYFRAVLQLDERSERVLKLTGEMLGYNQADYTVWQHRWLCVEALDADLAVEDALTESVMRSNAKNYQLWNHRRKCALRRGAACARAELDFVARALAADDKNYHAWAHRLAI
;
A
#
# COMPACT_ATOMS: atom_id res chain seq x y z
N ALA A 1 5.31 -26.47 5.13
CA ALA A 1 4.52 -25.27 5.45
C ALA A 1 5.47 -24.17 5.94
N VAL A 2 5.16 -22.89 5.70
CA VAL A 2 5.99 -21.78 6.18
C VAL A 2 5.92 -21.69 7.71
N GLN A 3 7.06 -21.52 8.37
CA GLN A 3 7.14 -21.32 9.81
C GLN A 3 7.08 -19.83 10.14
N TYR A 4 5.88 -19.34 10.45
CA TYR A 4 5.69 -17.96 10.91
C TYR A 4 6.07 -17.81 12.39
N THR A 5 6.55 -16.61 12.76
CA THR A 5 6.63 -16.20 14.17
C THR A 5 5.23 -16.17 14.79
N ASP A 6 5.16 -16.20 16.11
CA ASP A 6 3.87 -16.22 16.82
C ASP A 6 3.08 -14.93 16.60
N GLU A 7 3.76 -13.79 16.48
CA GLU A 7 3.15 -12.49 16.20
C GLU A 7 2.54 -12.45 14.79
N HIS A 8 3.29 -12.91 13.77
CA HIS A 8 2.76 -12.96 12.40
C HIS A 8 1.60 -13.95 12.30
N ARG A 9 1.67 -15.10 12.99
CA ARG A 9 0.58 -16.08 13.02
C ARG A 9 -0.68 -15.49 13.67
N ALA A 10 -0.53 -14.75 14.76
CA ALA A 10 -1.64 -14.07 15.43
C ALA A 10 -2.26 -12.99 14.51
N ALA A 11 -1.44 -12.10 13.96
CA ALA A 11 -1.89 -11.04 13.05
C ALA A 11 -2.62 -11.61 11.83
N LEU A 12 -2.10 -12.67 11.21
CA LEU A 12 -2.74 -13.36 10.09
C LEU A 12 -4.07 -14.00 10.49
N SER A 13 -4.19 -14.52 11.71
CA SER A 13 -5.43 -15.13 12.21
C SER A 13 -6.52 -14.06 12.41
N TYR A 14 -6.17 -12.91 12.99
CA TYR A 14 -7.07 -11.76 13.05
C TYR A 14 -7.43 -11.24 11.67
N PHE A 15 -6.45 -11.14 10.76
CA PHE A 15 -6.69 -10.65 9.41
C PHE A 15 -7.69 -11.54 8.65
N ARG A 16 -7.58 -12.86 8.79
CA ARG A 16 -8.57 -13.81 8.22
C ARG A 16 -9.96 -13.60 8.79
N ALA A 17 -10.09 -13.38 10.11
CA ALA A 17 -11.38 -13.15 10.74
C ALA A 17 -12.05 -11.86 10.23
N VAL A 18 -11.30 -10.74 10.17
CA VAL A 18 -11.86 -9.47 9.67
C VAL A 18 -12.17 -9.54 8.17
N LEU A 19 -11.39 -10.30 7.40
CA LEU A 19 -11.65 -10.52 5.98
C LEU A 19 -12.95 -11.32 5.76
N GLN A 20 -13.19 -12.36 6.57
CA GLN A 20 -14.44 -13.14 6.50
C GLN A 20 -15.68 -12.31 6.86
N LEU A 21 -15.52 -11.34 7.78
CA LEU A 21 -16.59 -10.44 8.20
C LEU A 21 -16.77 -9.22 7.26
N ASP A 22 -15.92 -9.06 6.24
CA ASP A 22 -15.77 -7.82 5.45
C ASP A 22 -15.74 -6.57 6.36
N GLU A 23 -15.02 -6.65 7.47
CA GLU A 23 -14.97 -5.55 8.42
C GLU A 23 -14.14 -4.40 7.85
N ARG A 24 -14.73 -3.21 7.82
CA ARG A 24 -14.10 -1.97 7.36
C ARG A 24 -14.09 -0.95 8.48
N SER A 25 -13.02 -0.97 9.27
CA SER A 25 -12.87 -0.15 10.47
C SER A 25 -11.44 0.36 10.63
N GLU A 26 -11.25 1.39 11.45
CA GLU A 26 -9.91 1.94 11.71
C GLU A 26 -8.94 0.90 12.31
N ARG A 27 -9.44 -0.06 13.11
CA ARG A 27 -8.59 -1.13 13.63
C ARG A 27 -8.10 -2.07 12.53
N VAL A 28 -8.90 -2.26 11.47
CA VAL A 28 -8.48 -3.04 10.29
C VAL A 28 -7.43 -2.29 9.49
N LEU A 29 -7.49 -0.96 9.40
CA LEU A 29 -6.40 -0.15 8.83
C LEU A 29 -5.09 -0.32 9.61
N LYS A 30 -5.14 -0.38 10.95
CA LYS A 30 -3.94 -0.64 11.77
C LYS A 30 -3.39 -2.05 11.52
N LEU A 31 -4.27 -3.06 11.59
CA LEU A 31 -3.92 -4.46 11.36
C LEU A 31 -3.32 -4.71 9.96
N THR A 32 -3.89 -4.10 8.91
CA THR A 32 -3.32 -4.21 7.57
C THR A 32 -1.94 -3.57 7.47
N GLY A 33 -1.70 -2.46 8.18
CA GLY A 33 -0.36 -1.86 8.28
C GLY A 33 0.66 -2.82 8.90
N GLU A 34 0.29 -3.50 9.99
CA GLU A 34 1.12 -4.52 10.64
C GLU A 34 1.38 -5.72 9.70
N MET A 35 0.35 -6.21 9.02
CA MET A 35 0.45 -7.29 8.04
C MET A 35 1.41 -6.96 6.89
N LEU A 36 1.40 -5.72 6.39
CA LEU A 36 2.35 -5.25 5.39
C LEU A 36 3.78 -5.17 5.91
N GLY A 37 3.96 -5.01 7.22
CA GLY A 37 5.27 -5.12 7.88
C GLY A 37 5.85 -6.55 7.79
N TYR A 38 5.00 -7.58 7.80
CA TYR A 38 5.42 -8.97 7.64
C TYR A 38 5.58 -9.37 6.17
N ASN A 39 4.66 -8.97 5.30
CA ASN A 39 4.70 -9.29 3.87
C ASN A 39 4.14 -8.17 3.01
N GLN A 40 5.03 -7.32 2.50
CA GLN A 40 4.66 -6.22 1.60
C GLN A 40 4.06 -6.69 0.26
N ALA A 41 4.26 -7.95 -0.13
CA ALA A 41 3.74 -8.50 -1.38
C ALA A 41 2.34 -9.13 -1.24
N ASP A 42 1.74 -9.11 -0.03
CA ASP A 42 0.39 -9.66 0.19
C ASP A 42 -0.68 -8.78 -0.45
N TYR A 43 -1.08 -9.12 -1.67
CA TYR A 43 -2.09 -8.39 -2.42
C TYR A 43 -3.48 -8.40 -1.77
N THR A 44 -3.79 -9.39 -0.93
CA THR A 44 -5.09 -9.47 -0.24
C THR A 44 -5.15 -8.40 0.85
N VAL A 45 -4.07 -8.24 1.60
CA VAL A 45 -3.93 -7.20 2.62
C VAL A 45 -4.03 -5.81 1.99
N TRP A 46 -3.31 -5.56 0.89
CA TRP A 46 -3.40 -4.28 0.16
C TRP A 46 -4.82 -3.99 -0.36
N GLN A 47 -5.48 -5.00 -0.93
CA GLN A 47 -6.83 -4.82 -1.43
C GLN A 47 -7.83 -4.52 -0.30
N HIS A 48 -7.78 -5.27 0.81
CA HIS A 48 -8.66 -5.04 1.95
C HIS A 48 -8.39 -3.70 2.61
N ARG A 49 -7.12 -3.29 2.70
CA ARG A 49 -6.73 -1.95 3.15
C ARG A 49 -7.38 -0.87 2.30
N TRP A 50 -7.29 -0.96 0.97
CA TRP A 50 -7.91 0.01 0.07
C TRP A 50 -9.43 0.10 0.26
N LEU A 51 -10.12 -1.04 0.41
CA LEU A 51 -11.56 -1.07 0.71
C LEU A 51 -11.89 -0.33 2.02
N CYS A 52 -11.05 -0.46 3.04
CA CYS A 52 -11.19 0.28 4.29
C CYS A 52 -10.94 1.78 4.10
N VAL A 53 -9.89 2.16 3.36
CA VAL A 53 -9.60 3.57 3.03
C VAL A 53 -10.79 4.22 2.34
N GLU A 54 -11.38 3.54 1.36
CA GLU A 54 -12.53 4.06 0.64
C GLU A 54 -13.77 4.17 1.52
N ALA A 55 -14.08 3.13 2.30
CA ALA A 55 -15.28 3.07 3.13
C ALA A 55 -15.25 4.08 4.29
N LEU A 56 -14.06 4.39 4.81
CA LEU A 56 -13.88 5.30 5.93
C LEU A 56 -13.57 6.74 5.51
N ASP A 57 -13.43 6.99 4.20
CA ASP A 57 -12.89 8.24 3.66
C ASP A 57 -11.59 8.66 4.39
N ALA A 58 -10.69 7.69 4.57
CA ALA A 58 -9.50 7.87 5.38
C ALA A 58 -8.53 8.89 4.77
N ASP A 59 -7.77 9.58 5.64
CA ASP A 59 -6.76 10.54 5.22
C ASP A 59 -5.67 9.87 4.36
N LEU A 60 -5.65 10.24 3.09
CA LEU A 60 -4.68 9.70 2.13
C LEU A 60 -3.23 10.14 2.43
N ALA A 61 -2.99 11.13 3.29
CA ALA A 61 -1.64 11.46 3.75
C ALA A 61 -0.98 10.29 4.50
N VAL A 62 -1.77 9.49 5.23
CA VAL A 62 -1.30 8.27 5.89
C VAL A 62 -0.90 7.22 4.86
N GLU A 63 -1.70 7.06 3.80
CA GLU A 63 -1.40 6.15 2.70
C GLU A 63 -0.17 6.60 1.90
N ASP A 64 0.05 7.90 1.80
CA ASP A 64 1.25 8.45 1.19
C ASP A 64 2.51 8.11 1.99
N ALA A 65 2.44 8.25 3.32
CA ALA A 65 3.54 7.88 4.19
C ALA A 65 3.84 6.37 4.13
N LEU A 66 2.79 5.54 4.07
CA LEU A 66 2.92 4.08 3.92
C LEU A 66 3.61 3.74 2.59
N THR A 67 3.12 4.30 1.48
CA THR A 67 3.69 4.04 0.15
C THR A 67 5.12 4.55 0.03
N GLU A 68 5.45 5.71 0.62
CA GLU A 68 6.82 6.20 0.69
C GLU A 68 7.73 5.26 1.51
N SER A 69 7.23 4.73 2.62
CA SER A 69 7.98 3.75 3.43
C SER A 69 8.27 2.46 2.65
N VAL A 70 7.27 1.91 1.96
CA VAL A 70 7.42 0.70 1.15
C VAL A 70 8.32 0.95 -0.06
N MET A 71 8.24 2.14 -0.68
CA MET A 71 9.12 2.52 -1.80
C MET A 71 10.59 2.53 -1.38
N ARG A 72 10.90 3.07 -0.19
CA ARG A 72 12.27 3.06 0.35
C ARG A 72 12.79 1.66 0.65
N SER A 73 11.95 0.75 1.12
CA SER A 73 12.37 -0.63 1.42
C SER A 73 12.38 -1.55 0.19
N ASN A 74 11.42 -1.38 -0.71
CA ASN A 74 11.21 -2.25 -1.87
C ASN A 74 10.45 -1.52 -2.99
N ALA A 75 11.18 -0.72 -3.76
CA ALA A 75 10.63 -0.01 -4.93
C ALA A 75 10.17 -0.93 -6.08
N LYS A 76 10.44 -2.24 -6.03
CA LYS A 76 10.01 -3.25 -7.01
C LYS A 76 8.75 -4.02 -6.55
N ASN A 77 7.98 -3.42 -5.65
CA ASN A 77 6.73 -3.96 -5.15
C ASN A 77 5.54 -3.53 -6.02
N TYR A 78 4.85 -4.47 -6.67
CA TYR A 78 3.69 -4.15 -7.53
C TYR A 78 2.54 -3.49 -6.77
N GLN A 79 2.27 -3.97 -5.55
CA GLN A 79 1.10 -3.56 -4.77
C GLN A 79 1.22 -2.10 -4.29
N LEU A 80 2.42 -1.67 -3.92
CA LEU A 80 2.77 -0.28 -3.64
C LEU A 80 2.33 0.64 -4.79
N TRP A 81 2.82 0.38 -6.01
CA TRP A 81 2.57 1.26 -7.15
C TRP A 81 1.08 1.28 -7.52
N ASN A 82 0.41 0.14 -7.42
CA ASN A 82 -1.03 0.07 -7.61
C ASN A 82 -1.79 0.88 -6.55
N HIS A 83 -1.43 0.75 -5.27
CA HIS A 83 -2.08 1.47 -4.17
C HIS A 83 -1.85 2.98 -4.27
N ARG A 84 -0.62 3.40 -4.60
CA ARG A 84 -0.28 4.81 -4.85
C ARG A 84 -1.13 5.38 -5.98
N ARG A 85 -1.30 4.63 -7.07
CA ARG A 85 -2.14 5.04 -8.21
C ARG A 85 -3.60 5.19 -7.83
N LYS A 86 -4.16 4.27 -7.04
CA LYS A 86 -5.53 4.39 -6.52
C LYS A 86 -5.71 5.67 -5.68
N CYS A 87 -4.74 5.99 -4.82
CA CYS A 87 -4.74 7.24 -4.05
C CYS A 87 -4.68 8.48 -4.96
N ALA A 88 -3.82 8.47 -5.97
CA ALA A 88 -3.70 9.57 -6.95
C ALA A 88 -5.01 9.77 -7.74
N LEU A 89 -5.63 8.69 -8.21
CA LEU A 89 -6.92 8.74 -8.90
C LEU A 89 -8.03 9.34 -8.02
N ARG A 90 -8.06 8.98 -6.72
CA ARG A 90 -9.02 9.55 -5.76
C ARG A 90 -8.81 11.05 -5.55
N ARG A 91 -7.56 11.53 -5.57
CA ARG A 91 -7.23 12.98 -5.47
C ARG A 91 -7.50 13.75 -6.75
N GLY A 92 -7.40 13.09 -7.91
CA GLY A 92 -7.51 13.72 -9.22
C GLY A 92 -6.25 14.52 -9.62
N ALA A 93 -6.38 15.31 -10.69
CA ALA A 93 -5.24 15.94 -11.40
C ALA A 93 -4.37 16.87 -10.53
N ALA A 94 -4.90 17.40 -9.42
CA ALA A 94 -4.16 18.29 -8.52
C ALA A 94 -2.92 17.61 -7.88
N CYS A 95 -2.91 16.28 -7.77
CA CYS A 95 -1.78 15.55 -7.18
C CYS A 95 -0.63 15.25 -8.16
N ALA A 96 -0.80 15.55 -9.46
CA ALA A 96 0.16 15.14 -10.50
C ALA A 96 1.60 15.58 -10.18
N ARG A 97 1.80 16.80 -9.67
CA ARG A 97 3.14 17.26 -9.31
C ARG A 97 3.77 16.44 -8.19
N ALA A 98 3.02 16.15 -7.13
CA ALA A 98 3.51 15.35 -6.00
C ALA A 98 3.85 13.90 -6.44
N GLU A 99 3.06 13.32 -7.34
CA GLU A 99 3.31 11.99 -7.89
C GLU A 99 4.54 11.97 -8.83
N LEU A 100 4.75 13.02 -9.62
CA LEU A 100 5.97 13.16 -10.42
C LEU A 100 7.22 13.28 -9.53
N ASP A 101 7.13 14.00 -8.41
CA ASP A 101 8.22 14.11 -7.44
C ASP A 101 8.47 12.77 -6.73
N PHE A 102 7.43 12.00 -6.43
CA PHE A 102 7.54 10.62 -5.90
C PHE A 102 8.26 9.68 -6.86
N VAL A 103 7.85 9.68 -8.14
CA VAL A 103 8.50 8.91 -9.21
C VAL A 103 9.96 9.32 -9.35
N ALA A 104 10.26 10.62 -9.32
CA ALA A 104 11.62 11.12 -9.46
C ALA A 104 12.55 10.56 -8.36
N ARG A 105 12.06 10.43 -7.12
CA ARG A 105 12.83 9.79 -6.04
C ARG A 105 13.11 8.32 -6.32
N ALA A 106 12.13 7.56 -6.81
CA ALA A 106 12.33 6.15 -7.16
C ALA A 106 13.34 5.98 -8.33
N LEU A 107 13.24 6.84 -9.36
CA LEU A 107 14.14 6.82 -10.52
C LEU A 107 15.55 7.32 -10.21
N ALA A 108 15.72 8.20 -9.22
CA ALA A 108 17.04 8.60 -8.75
C ALA A 108 17.79 7.44 -8.09
N ALA A 109 17.08 6.47 -7.49
CA ALA A 109 17.66 5.27 -6.90
C ALA A 109 17.85 4.13 -7.92
N ASP A 110 16.89 3.94 -8.84
CA ASP A 110 16.95 2.95 -9.91
C ASP A 110 16.30 3.55 -11.18
N ASP A 111 17.14 4.06 -12.09
CA ASP A 111 16.72 4.72 -13.32
C ASP A 111 16.01 3.79 -14.32
N LYS A 112 16.09 2.48 -14.10
CA LYS A 112 15.44 1.42 -14.89
C LYS A 112 14.26 0.80 -14.16
N ASN A 113 13.79 1.39 -13.06
CA ASN A 113 12.60 0.89 -12.37
C ASN A 113 11.36 0.98 -13.26
N TYR A 114 10.97 -0.17 -13.81
CA TYR A 114 9.84 -0.29 -14.74
C TYR A 114 8.52 0.20 -14.11
N HIS A 115 8.30 -0.06 -12.83
CA HIS A 115 7.07 0.34 -12.15
C HIS A 115 6.99 1.85 -12.00
N ALA A 116 8.10 2.51 -11.68
CA ALA A 116 8.18 3.96 -11.57
C ALA A 116 7.88 4.63 -12.93
N TRP A 117 8.48 4.13 -14.01
CA TRP A 117 8.18 4.59 -15.36
C TRP A 117 6.72 4.35 -15.76
N ALA A 118 6.17 3.17 -15.46
CA ALA A 118 4.77 2.85 -15.74
C ALA A 118 3.79 3.71 -14.93
N HIS A 119 4.14 4.08 -13.69
CA HIS A 119 3.36 5.03 -12.89
C HIS A 119 3.44 6.43 -13.48
N ARG A 120 4.63 6.89 -13.86
CA ARG A 120 4.84 8.19 -14.50
C ARG A 120 3.99 8.39 -15.75
N LEU A 121 3.82 7.34 -16.56
CA LEU A 121 3.01 7.38 -17.78
C LEU A 121 1.50 7.44 -17.49
N ALA A 122 1.09 6.91 -16.35
CA ALA A 122 -0.32 6.78 -15.98
C ALA A 122 -0.88 7.97 -15.19
N ILE A 123 0.00 8.82 -14.64
CA ILE A 123 -0.33 10.07 -13.94
C ILE A 123 -0.27 11.23 -14.93
#